data_AF-A0A1B0DE66-F1
#
_entry.id   AF-A0A1B0DE66-F1
#
_cell.length_a   1.000
_cell.length_b   1.000
_cell.length_c   1.000
_cell.angle_alpha   90.00
_cell.angle_beta   90.00
_cell.angle_gamma   90.00
#
_symmetry.space_group_name_H-M   'P 1'
#
loop_
_entity.id
_entity.type
_entity.pdbx_description
1 polymer ?
#
loop_
_entity_poly.entity_id
_entity_poly.type
_entity_poly.pdbx_seq_one_letter_code
_entity_poly.pdbx_strand_id
1 'polypeptide(L)'
;MEEFAEQKSGMENDTVIVIAGPGGLGLGAIEVASSVYRAKVIAICDTEDSSILIRDEGAFQTICMSEGYPKVYRFLKNALGENRVRCIYDAVGGEALHLLQDFLDTENGSILTVYPLFDREAFKNSSPDFKVKDKDRVDRTELAKLPPIHERVQHIDLYNYQYQDRNFFREIIEETLSLYGEDLISAHVSKVFSLEDLEDAVEFIKKKKCTGKVLIEVKEDDTDESDNEDKRKKD
;
A
#
# COMPACT_ATOMS: atom_id res chain seq x y z
N MET A 1 -1.76 -2.87 20.51
CA MET A 1 -0.31 -2.58 20.64
C MET A 1 0.54 -3.84 20.55
N GLU A 2 0.27 -4.90 21.34
CA GLU A 2 1.03 -6.16 21.24
C GLU A 2 0.95 -6.82 19.85
N GLU A 3 -0.23 -6.87 19.23
CA GLU A 3 -0.43 -7.46 17.89
C GLU A 3 0.37 -6.74 16.78
N PHE A 4 0.51 -5.41 16.87
CA PHE A 4 1.33 -4.61 15.94
C PHE A 4 2.84 -4.76 16.22
N ALA A 5 3.24 -4.90 17.49
CA ALA A 5 4.64 -5.10 17.87
C ALA A 5 5.17 -6.48 17.42
N GLU A 6 4.33 -7.51 17.47
CA GLU A 6 4.65 -8.86 16.98
C GLU A 6 4.70 -8.90 15.45
N GLN A 7 3.91 -8.06 14.77
CA GLN A 7 4.03 -7.83 13.33
C GLN A 7 5.32 -7.08 12.98
N LYS A 8 5.76 -6.12 13.81
CA LYS A 8 7.01 -5.33 13.63
C LYS A 8 8.28 -6.19 13.70
N SER A 9 8.36 -7.19 14.60
CA SER A 9 9.62 -7.94 14.84
C SER A 9 9.96 -9.01 13.80
N GLY A 10 8.98 -9.51 13.04
CA GLY A 10 9.20 -10.58 12.07
C GLY A 10 9.14 -10.16 10.60
N MET A 11 9.16 -8.85 10.30
CA MET A 11 9.29 -8.35 8.93
C MET A 11 10.73 -7.96 8.58
N GLU A 12 11.60 -7.80 9.59
CA GLU A 12 12.97 -7.36 9.37
C GLU A 12 13.75 -8.41 8.56
N ASN A 13 14.27 -8.00 7.40
CA ASN A 13 14.92 -8.90 6.42
C ASN A 13 14.03 -10.04 5.87
N ASP A 14 12.72 -10.03 6.11
CA ASP A 14 11.79 -11.03 5.58
C ASP A 14 11.41 -10.71 4.12
N THR A 15 10.75 -11.64 3.43
CA THR A 15 10.13 -11.39 2.13
C THR A 15 8.67 -10.98 2.30
N VAL A 16 8.26 -9.90 1.65
CA VAL A 16 6.88 -9.41 1.67
C VAL A 16 6.33 -9.31 0.27
N ILE A 17 5.03 -9.58 0.11
CA ILE A 17 4.32 -9.29 -1.14
C ILE A 17 3.55 -7.99 -0.97
N VAL A 18 3.74 -7.06 -1.91
CA VAL A 18 2.95 -5.83 -1.99
C VAL A 18 2.14 -5.87 -3.28
N ILE A 19 0.82 -5.94 -3.17
CA ILE A 19 -0.08 -5.78 -4.32
C ILE A 19 -0.67 -4.38 -4.32
N ALA A 20 -0.09 -3.52 -5.14
CA ALA A 20 -0.49 -2.14 -5.28
C ALA A 20 -0.02 -1.58 -6.63
N GLY A 21 -0.80 -0.65 -7.20
CA GLY A 21 -0.34 0.15 -8.34
C GLY A 21 0.70 1.20 -7.92
N PRO A 22 1.17 2.05 -8.86
CA PRO A 22 2.13 3.12 -8.57
C PRO A 22 1.50 4.28 -7.76
N GLY A 23 0.32 4.11 -7.17
CA GLY A 23 -0.33 5.12 -6.34
C GLY A 23 0.35 5.27 -4.98
N GLY A 24 0.08 6.37 -4.28
CA GLY A 24 0.77 6.70 -3.03
C GLY A 24 0.71 5.62 -1.93
N LEU A 25 -0.34 4.80 -1.84
CA LEU A 25 -0.40 3.69 -0.88
C LEU A 25 0.58 2.56 -1.21
N GLY A 26 0.80 2.29 -2.51
CA GLY A 26 1.69 1.24 -2.97
C GLY A 26 3.14 1.64 -2.77
N LEU A 27 3.51 2.83 -3.26
CA LEU A 27 4.87 3.35 -3.13
C LEU A 27 5.28 3.49 -1.66
N GLY A 28 4.42 4.06 -0.82
CA GLY A 28 4.72 4.16 0.62
C GLY A 28 4.87 2.80 1.31
N ALA A 29 4.07 1.79 0.92
CA ALA A 29 4.23 0.44 1.48
C ALA A 29 5.52 -0.24 1.03
N ILE A 30 5.93 -0.06 -0.22
CA ILE A 30 7.19 -0.57 -0.75
C ILE A 30 8.35 0.05 0.01
N GLU A 31 8.36 1.37 0.16
CA GLU A 31 9.43 2.11 0.81
C GLU A 31 9.53 1.79 2.30
N VAL A 32 8.40 1.73 3.03
CA VAL A 32 8.40 1.30 4.42
C VAL A 32 8.96 -0.13 4.54
N ALA A 33 8.51 -1.05 3.70
CA ALA A 33 9.00 -2.43 3.74
C ALA A 33 10.50 -2.52 3.41
N SER A 34 10.97 -1.83 2.39
CA SER A 34 12.36 -1.92 1.90
C SER A 34 13.33 -1.11 2.76
N SER A 35 13.00 0.13 3.13
CA SER A 35 13.92 1.05 3.82
C SER A 35 13.87 0.89 5.33
N VAL A 36 12.68 0.75 5.91
CA VAL A 36 12.51 0.65 7.37
C VAL A 36 12.74 -0.78 7.83
N TYR A 37 12.09 -1.75 7.18
CA TYR A 37 12.21 -3.17 7.58
C TYR A 37 13.29 -3.94 6.82
N ARG A 38 13.95 -3.36 5.82
CA ARG A 38 14.95 -4.07 4.99
C ARG A 38 14.40 -5.35 4.37
N ALA A 39 13.09 -5.40 4.17
CA ALA A 39 12.40 -6.55 3.63
C ALA A 39 12.67 -6.68 2.13
N LYS A 40 12.70 -7.91 1.65
CA LYS A 40 12.73 -8.21 0.22
C LYS A 40 11.31 -8.07 -0.34
N VAL A 41 11.06 -6.95 -1.01
CA VAL A 41 9.73 -6.64 -1.55
C VAL A 41 9.50 -7.31 -2.91
N ILE A 42 8.50 -8.17 -3.02
CA ILE A 42 7.96 -8.68 -4.29
C ILE A 42 6.66 -7.92 -4.60
N ALA A 43 6.70 -7.02 -5.57
CA ALA A 43 5.56 -6.18 -5.90
C ALA A 43 4.74 -6.70 -7.09
N ILE A 44 3.42 -6.57 -7.00
CA ILE A 44 2.49 -6.83 -8.10
C ILE A 44 1.86 -5.50 -8.50
N CYS A 45 2.18 -5.01 -9.70
CA CYS A 45 1.76 -3.70 -10.21
C CYS A 45 0.74 -3.82 -11.35
N ASP A 46 0.24 -2.71 -11.86
CA ASP A 46 -0.79 -2.69 -12.92
C ASP A 46 -0.22 -2.77 -14.34
N THR A 47 0.86 -2.03 -14.61
CA THR A 47 1.48 -1.89 -15.93
C THR A 47 3.01 -2.00 -15.87
N GLU A 48 3.62 -2.25 -17.02
CA GLU A 48 5.08 -2.35 -17.15
C GLU A 48 5.77 -1.01 -16.85
N ASP A 49 5.14 0.10 -17.25
CA ASP A 49 5.63 1.46 -17.01
C ASP A 49 5.76 1.73 -15.49
N SER A 50 4.77 1.27 -14.71
CA SER A 50 4.80 1.34 -13.24
C SER A 50 5.92 0.52 -12.62
N SER A 51 6.40 -0.52 -13.30
CA SER A 51 7.38 -1.46 -12.74
C SER A 51 8.75 -0.84 -12.54
N ILE A 52 9.16 0.11 -13.41
CA ILE A 52 10.44 0.81 -13.30
C ILE A 52 10.42 1.66 -12.04
N LEU A 53 9.42 2.52 -11.90
CA LEU A 53 9.24 3.38 -10.73
C LEU A 53 9.20 2.55 -9.43
N ILE A 54 8.41 1.49 -9.41
CA ILE A 54 8.27 0.63 -8.22
C ILE A 54 9.59 -0.03 -7.81
N ARG A 55 10.46 -0.38 -8.77
CA ARG A 55 11.80 -0.90 -8.46
C ARG A 55 12.73 0.20 -7.94
N ASP A 56 12.66 1.40 -8.50
CA ASP A 56 13.46 2.55 -8.04
C ASP A 56 13.11 2.92 -6.58
N GLU A 57 11.85 2.74 -6.18
CA GLU A 57 11.35 2.96 -4.81
C GLU A 57 11.64 1.78 -3.85
N GLY A 58 12.32 0.73 -4.33
CA GLY A 58 12.87 -0.34 -3.48
C GLY A 58 12.24 -1.73 -3.66
N ALA A 59 11.37 -1.95 -4.65
CA ALA A 59 10.91 -3.30 -4.96
C ALA A 59 12.06 -4.16 -5.51
N PHE A 60 12.29 -5.32 -4.89
CA PHE A 60 13.32 -6.27 -5.33
C PHE A 60 12.93 -6.98 -6.64
N GLN A 61 11.66 -7.34 -6.77
CA GLN A 61 11.10 -8.05 -7.92
C GLN A 61 9.69 -7.55 -8.20
N THR A 62 9.32 -7.46 -9.48
CA THR A 62 8.02 -6.94 -9.91
C THR A 62 7.35 -7.83 -10.95
N ILE A 63 6.03 -7.93 -10.90
CA ILE A 63 5.21 -8.52 -11.98
C ILE A 63 3.95 -7.69 -12.21
N CYS A 64 3.55 -7.55 -13.48
CA CYS A 64 2.34 -6.83 -13.84
C CYS A 64 1.10 -7.74 -13.74
N MET A 65 0.03 -7.28 -13.11
CA MET A 65 -1.24 -8.00 -13.03
C MET A 65 -1.86 -8.21 -14.41
N SER A 66 -1.55 -7.34 -15.39
CA SER A 66 -1.94 -7.49 -16.79
C SER A 66 -1.40 -8.74 -17.48
N GLU A 67 -0.37 -9.39 -16.92
CA GLU A 67 0.13 -10.70 -17.35
C GLU A 67 -0.87 -11.84 -17.07
N GLY A 68 -1.84 -11.58 -16.19
CA GLY A 68 -2.90 -12.49 -15.81
C GLY A 68 -2.51 -13.42 -14.66
N TYR A 69 -3.51 -13.81 -13.88
CA TYR A 69 -3.35 -14.61 -12.65
C TYR A 69 -2.45 -15.86 -12.81
N PRO A 70 -2.51 -16.67 -13.89
CA PRO A 70 -1.64 -17.84 -14.03
C PRO A 70 -0.15 -17.48 -14.15
N LYS A 71 0.20 -16.35 -14.79
CA LYS A 71 1.59 -15.90 -14.90
C LYS A 71 2.06 -15.29 -13.57
N VAL A 72 1.22 -14.44 -12.96
CA VAL A 72 1.47 -13.88 -11.62
C VAL A 72 1.72 -15.00 -10.60
N TYR A 73 0.88 -16.04 -10.60
CA TYR A 73 1.04 -17.20 -9.71
C TYR A 73 2.40 -17.88 -9.89
N ARG A 74 2.77 -18.21 -11.14
CA ARG A 74 4.05 -18.86 -11.42
C ARG A 74 5.23 -17.98 -11.05
N PHE A 75 5.12 -16.67 -11.28
CA PHE A 75 6.14 -15.71 -10.87
C PHE A 75 6.34 -15.75 -9.35
N LEU A 76 5.27 -15.63 -8.56
CA LEU A 76 5.35 -15.67 -7.10
C LEU A 76 5.92 -17.01 -6.60
N LYS A 77 5.45 -18.13 -7.15
CA LYS A 77 5.98 -19.47 -6.84
C LYS A 77 7.49 -19.56 -7.11
N ASN A 78 7.95 -19.05 -8.25
CA ASN A 78 9.37 -19.09 -8.58
C ASN A 78 10.21 -18.13 -7.71
N ALA A 79 9.67 -16.96 -7.38
CA ALA A 79 10.35 -15.95 -6.57
C ALA A 79 10.51 -16.38 -5.11
N LEU A 80 9.52 -17.11 -4.57
CA LEU A 80 9.50 -17.59 -3.19
C LEU A 80 10.12 -18.99 -3.03
N GLY A 81 10.05 -19.82 -4.07
CA GLY A 81 10.41 -21.24 -3.98
C GLY A 81 9.48 -21.99 -3.04
N GLU A 82 10.05 -22.65 -2.05
CA GLU A 82 9.30 -23.36 -0.99
C GLU A 82 8.92 -22.43 0.18
N ASN A 83 9.42 -21.19 0.20
CA ASN A 83 9.13 -20.24 1.27
C ASN A 83 7.72 -19.67 1.15
N ARG A 84 7.21 -19.18 2.28
CA ARG A 84 5.93 -18.50 2.40
C ARG A 84 6.15 -17.17 3.11
N VAL A 85 5.30 -16.19 2.84
CA VAL A 85 5.42 -14.85 3.41
C VAL A 85 4.52 -14.70 4.63
N ARG A 86 5.02 -14.08 5.70
CA ARG A 86 4.22 -13.80 6.89
C ARG A 86 3.25 -12.64 6.67
N CYS A 87 3.58 -11.71 5.79
CA CYS A 87 2.78 -10.53 5.52
C CYS A 87 2.60 -10.30 4.03
N ILE A 88 1.35 -10.02 3.63
CA ILE A 88 0.99 -9.51 2.32
C ILE A 88 0.27 -8.18 2.51
N TYR A 89 0.77 -7.11 1.89
CA TYR A 89 0.10 -5.82 1.87
C TYR A 89 -0.74 -5.69 0.60
N ASP A 90 -2.01 -5.35 0.76
CA ASP A 90 -2.98 -5.24 -0.32
C ASP A 90 -3.65 -3.85 -0.35
N ALA A 91 -3.62 -3.21 -1.52
CA ALA A 91 -4.35 -1.98 -1.80
C ALA A 91 -5.36 -2.13 -2.97
N VAL A 92 -5.64 -3.37 -3.39
CA VAL A 92 -6.46 -3.67 -4.57
C VAL A 92 -7.72 -4.45 -4.20
N GLY A 93 -7.59 -5.43 -3.31
CA GLY A 93 -8.67 -6.30 -2.86
C GLY A 93 -9.11 -7.35 -3.89
N GLY A 94 -10.32 -7.88 -3.67
CA GLY A 94 -11.02 -8.75 -4.62
C GLY A 94 -10.35 -10.11 -4.85
N GLU A 95 -10.36 -10.57 -6.10
CA GLU A 95 -9.92 -11.92 -6.45
C GLU A 95 -8.44 -12.19 -6.21
N ALA A 96 -7.60 -11.15 -6.27
CA ALA A 96 -6.18 -11.30 -6.04
C ALA A 96 -5.88 -11.87 -4.64
N LEU A 97 -6.71 -11.57 -3.65
CA LEU A 97 -6.56 -12.14 -2.30
C LEU A 97 -6.71 -13.67 -2.29
N HIS A 98 -7.59 -14.23 -3.13
CA HIS A 98 -7.72 -15.68 -3.28
C HIS A 98 -6.48 -16.32 -3.90
N LEU A 99 -5.77 -15.60 -4.77
CA LEU A 99 -4.51 -16.06 -5.33
C LEU A 99 -3.41 -16.02 -4.27
N LEU A 100 -3.32 -14.91 -3.55
CA LEU A 100 -2.24 -14.59 -2.62
C LEU A 100 -2.22 -15.49 -1.38
N GLN A 101 -3.37 -16.02 -0.97
CA GLN A 101 -3.47 -16.94 0.17
C GLN A 101 -2.53 -18.15 0.05
N ASP A 102 -2.29 -18.62 -1.18
CA ASP A 102 -1.47 -19.80 -1.41
C ASP A 102 0.02 -19.55 -1.05
N PHE A 103 0.44 -18.29 -0.91
CA PHE A 103 1.81 -17.88 -0.59
C PHE A 103 1.99 -17.43 0.85
N LEU A 104 0.91 -17.34 1.63
CA LEU A 104 0.99 -16.99 3.06
C LEU A 104 1.57 -18.12 3.88
N ASP A 105 2.32 -17.74 4.90
CA ASP A 105 2.73 -18.64 5.98
C ASP A 105 1.50 -19.27 6.64
N THR A 106 1.59 -20.55 7.00
CA THR A 106 0.43 -21.32 7.49
C THR A 106 0.13 -21.10 8.96
N GLU A 107 1.12 -20.66 9.75
CA GLU A 107 0.97 -20.50 11.20
C GLU A 107 0.68 -19.05 11.57
N ASN A 108 1.47 -18.11 11.04
CA ASN A 108 1.47 -16.71 11.45
C ASN A 108 1.22 -15.73 10.29
N GLY A 109 0.84 -16.24 9.12
CA GLY A 109 0.63 -15.41 7.93
C GLY A 109 -0.69 -14.63 7.94
N SER A 110 -0.64 -13.34 7.60
CA SER A 110 -1.84 -12.50 7.40
C SER A 110 -1.77 -11.63 6.14
N ILE A 111 -2.94 -11.30 5.60
CA ILE A 111 -3.09 -10.26 4.58
C ILE A 111 -3.54 -8.98 5.26
N LEU A 112 -2.77 -7.91 5.11
CA LEU A 112 -3.14 -6.55 5.50
C LEU A 112 -3.75 -5.86 4.29
N THR A 113 -5.07 -5.70 4.25
CA THR A 113 -5.74 -4.92 3.20
C THR A 113 -6.05 -3.53 3.69
N VAL A 114 -5.62 -2.53 2.92
CA VAL A 114 -5.99 -1.11 3.06
C VAL A 114 -6.97 -0.70 1.96
N TYR A 115 -7.53 -1.65 1.21
CA TYR A 115 -8.47 -1.36 0.13
C TYR A 115 -9.76 -0.76 0.72
N PRO A 116 -10.09 0.51 0.44
CA PRO A 116 -11.16 1.21 1.15
C PRO A 116 -12.56 0.60 1.00
N LEU A 117 -12.75 -0.21 -0.04
CA LEU A 117 -14.01 -0.86 -0.36
C LEU A 117 -13.99 -2.36 -0.01
N PHE A 118 -13.04 -2.80 0.83
CA PHE A 118 -13.00 -4.19 1.27
C PHE A 118 -14.20 -4.49 2.18
N ASP A 119 -15.00 -5.46 1.75
CA ASP A 119 -16.11 -6.00 2.53
C ASP A 119 -15.87 -7.49 2.79
N ARG A 120 -15.78 -7.86 4.06
CA ARG A 120 -15.43 -9.23 4.48
C ARG A 120 -16.52 -10.23 4.11
N GLU A 121 -17.80 -9.86 4.21
CA GLU A 121 -18.91 -10.77 3.90
C GLU A 121 -19.05 -10.96 2.39
N ALA A 122 -18.88 -9.91 1.58
CA ALA A 122 -18.81 -10.00 0.14
C ALA A 122 -17.62 -10.86 -0.30
N PHE A 123 -16.45 -10.68 0.31
CA PHE A 123 -15.27 -11.49 0.01
C PHE A 123 -15.46 -12.96 0.39
N LYS A 124 -16.03 -13.25 1.56
CA LYS A 124 -16.39 -14.61 1.99
C LYS A 124 -17.29 -15.33 0.99
N ASN A 125 -18.24 -14.61 0.39
CA ASN A 125 -19.18 -15.13 -0.60
C ASN A 125 -18.64 -15.06 -2.05
N SER A 126 -17.45 -14.49 -2.26
CA SER A 126 -16.84 -14.38 -3.58
C SER A 126 -16.16 -15.70 -3.98
N SER A 127 -16.06 -15.92 -5.30
CA SER A 127 -15.28 -17.00 -5.88
C SER A 127 -14.36 -16.40 -6.95
N PRO A 128 -13.07 -16.79 -7.00
CA PRO A 128 -12.16 -16.25 -7.99
C PRO A 128 -12.51 -16.75 -9.40
N ASP A 129 -12.60 -15.85 -10.38
CA ASP A 129 -12.74 -16.18 -11.81
C ASP A 129 -11.37 -16.38 -12.49
N PHE A 130 -10.45 -17.07 -11.82
CA PHE A 130 -9.18 -17.46 -12.41
C PHE A 130 -8.87 -18.94 -12.21
N LYS A 131 -8.11 -19.51 -13.16
CA LYS A 131 -7.70 -20.92 -13.13
C LYS A 131 -6.19 -21.05 -13.20
N VAL A 132 -5.61 -21.55 -12.10
CA VAL A 132 -4.22 -22.01 -12.05
C VAL A 132 -4.22 -23.53 -12.21
N LYS A 133 -3.44 -24.06 -13.15
CA LYS A 133 -3.34 -25.52 -13.39
C LYS A 133 -2.76 -26.21 -12.17
N ASP A 134 -3.23 -27.42 -11.84
CA ASP A 134 -2.77 -28.15 -10.64
C ASP A 134 -1.25 -28.33 -10.60
N LYS A 135 -0.63 -28.63 -11.76
CA LYS A 135 0.84 -28.73 -11.89
C LYS A 135 1.60 -27.43 -11.58
N ASP A 136 0.94 -26.29 -11.74
CA ASP A 136 1.53 -24.97 -11.51
C ASP A 136 1.31 -24.51 -10.06
N ARG A 137 0.35 -25.12 -9.32
CA ARG A 137 0.04 -24.76 -7.93
C ARG A 137 1.16 -25.17 -6.96
N VAL A 138 1.23 -24.47 -5.83
CA VAL A 138 1.99 -24.92 -4.65
C VAL A 138 1.26 -26.08 -3.98
N ASP A 139 1.94 -26.82 -3.11
CA ASP A 139 1.26 -27.80 -2.26
C ASP A 139 0.27 -27.09 -1.32
N ARG A 140 -0.98 -27.55 -1.32
CA ARG A 140 -2.09 -26.99 -0.53
C ARG A 140 -2.54 -27.91 0.59
N THR A 141 -1.82 -28.99 0.87
CA THR A 141 -2.17 -29.96 1.91
C THR A 141 -2.31 -29.30 3.28
N GLU A 142 -1.38 -28.43 3.66
CA GLU A 142 -1.46 -27.67 4.92
C GLU A 142 -2.47 -26.52 4.84
N LEU A 143 -2.56 -25.84 3.68
CA LEU A 143 -3.51 -24.75 3.46
C LEU A 143 -4.97 -25.19 3.63
N ALA A 144 -5.29 -26.42 3.24
CA ALA A 144 -6.63 -27.00 3.38
C ALA A 144 -7.08 -27.20 4.84
N LYS A 145 -6.15 -27.15 5.80
CA LYS A 145 -6.43 -27.29 7.24
C LYS A 145 -6.65 -25.95 7.93
N LEU A 146 -6.33 -24.85 7.26
CA LEU A 146 -6.38 -23.51 7.85
C LEU A 146 -7.81 -22.95 7.86
N PRO A 147 -8.08 -21.96 8.73
CA PRO A 147 -9.30 -21.19 8.63
C PRO A 147 -9.49 -20.61 7.22
N PRO A 148 -10.74 -20.42 6.77
CA PRO A 148 -11.02 -19.77 5.51
C PRO A 148 -10.28 -18.43 5.37
N ILE A 149 -9.81 -18.11 4.16
CA ILE A 149 -8.99 -16.91 3.92
C ILE A 149 -9.63 -15.61 4.41
N HIS A 150 -10.96 -15.48 4.36
CA HIS A 150 -11.65 -14.28 4.84
C HIS A 150 -11.49 -14.04 6.35
N GLU A 151 -11.09 -15.02 7.16
CA GLU A 151 -10.75 -14.84 8.59
C GLU A 151 -9.29 -14.39 8.77
N ARG A 152 -8.43 -14.63 7.77
CA ARG A 152 -7.00 -14.30 7.79
C ARG A 152 -6.65 -12.98 7.09
N VAL A 153 -7.66 -12.25 6.64
CA VAL A 153 -7.53 -10.88 6.12
C VAL A 153 -7.81 -9.89 7.25
N GLN A 154 -6.87 -8.98 7.48
CA GLN A 154 -6.99 -7.85 8.40
C GLN A 154 -7.26 -6.60 7.57
N HIS A 155 -8.42 -5.98 7.77
CA HIS A 155 -8.77 -4.74 7.08
C HIS A 155 -8.36 -3.55 7.94
N ILE A 156 -7.51 -2.70 7.40
CA ILE A 156 -7.00 -1.50 8.06
C ILE A 156 -7.73 -0.29 7.48
N ASP A 157 -8.69 0.22 8.26
CA ASP A 157 -9.42 1.44 7.94
C ASP A 157 -8.85 2.62 8.73
N LEU A 158 -7.96 3.38 8.08
CA LEU A 158 -7.32 4.54 8.70
C LEU A 158 -8.32 5.62 9.12
N TYR A 159 -9.43 5.78 8.39
CA TYR A 159 -10.45 6.77 8.74
C TYR A 159 -11.17 6.39 10.03
N ASN A 160 -11.41 5.11 10.24
CA ASN A 160 -12.04 4.65 11.48
C ASN A 160 -11.15 4.93 12.70
N TYR A 161 -9.83 4.74 12.61
CA TYR A 161 -8.89 5.06 13.68
C TYR A 161 -8.88 6.55 14.04
N GLN A 162 -9.01 7.44 13.05
CA GLN A 162 -9.08 8.88 13.29
C GLN A 162 -10.16 9.28 14.30
N TYR A 163 -11.28 8.54 14.32
CA TYR A 163 -12.42 8.83 15.20
C TYR A 163 -12.48 7.94 16.44
N GLN A 164 -12.09 6.66 16.34
CA GLN A 164 -12.21 5.70 17.43
C GLN A 164 -11.03 5.74 18.40
N ASP A 165 -9.82 5.98 17.92
CA ASP A 165 -8.61 6.05 18.74
C ASP A 165 -7.68 7.17 18.26
N ARG A 166 -8.02 8.39 18.67
CA ARG A 166 -7.28 9.59 18.28
C ARG A 166 -5.84 9.61 18.82
N ASN A 167 -5.55 8.91 19.90
CA ASN A 167 -4.19 8.88 20.45
C ASN A 167 -3.31 7.99 19.59
N PHE A 168 -3.78 6.78 19.28
CA PHE A 168 -3.09 5.89 18.36
C PHE A 168 -2.92 6.51 16.96
N PHE A 169 -3.95 7.20 16.45
CA PHE A 169 -3.85 7.91 15.18
C PHE A 169 -2.74 8.98 15.19
N ARG A 170 -2.60 9.76 16.28
CA ARG A 170 -1.52 10.74 16.40
C ARG A 170 -0.15 10.08 16.47
N GLU A 171 -0.02 9.00 17.23
CA GLU A 171 1.22 8.23 17.33
C GLU A 171 1.69 7.73 15.96
N ILE A 172 0.79 7.18 15.13
CA ILE A 172 1.12 6.78 13.75
C ILE A 172 1.64 7.96 12.91
N ILE A 173 1.01 9.13 13.02
CA ILE A 173 1.44 10.33 12.29
C ILE A 173 2.81 10.79 12.77
N GLU A 174 3.05 10.83 14.07
CA GLU A 174 4.34 11.20 14.66
C GLU A 174 5.45 10.22 14.25
N GLU A 175 5.20 8.90 14.30
CA GLU A 175 6.14 7.89 13.80
C GLU A 175 6.44 8.11 12.31
N THR A 176 5.41 8.35 11.49
CA THR A 176 5.57 8.60 10.04
C THR A 176 6.44 9.84 9.78
N LEU A 177 6.23 10.92 10.53
CA LEU A 177 7.05 12.14 10.43
C LEU A 177 8.49 11.91 10.89
N SER A 178 8.72 11.08 11.91
CA SER A 178 10.07 10.69 12.34
C SER A 178 10.79 9.92 11.24
N LEU A 179 10.13 8.91 10.65
CA LEU A 179 10.70 8.13 9.55
C LEU A 179 11.07 9.02 8.35
N TYR A 180 10.24 10.01 8.03
CA TYR A 180 10.54 11.00 6.99
C TYR A 180 11.73 11.88 7.38
N GLY A 181 11.78 12.37 8.62
CA GLY A 181 12.90 13.17 9.13
C GLY A 181 14.22 12.41 9.25
N GLU A 182 14.17 11.07 9.28
CA GLU A 182 15.33 10.16 9.26
C GLU A 182 15.73 9.72 7.84
N ASP A 183 15.12 10.29 6.79
CA ASP A 183 15.32 9.92 5.38
C ASP A 183 15.04 8.43 5.08
N LEU A 184 14.24 7.76 5.92
CA LEU A 184 13.85 6.35 5.73
C LEU A 184 12.66 6.20 4.79
N ILE A 185 11.81 7.23 4.71
CA ILE A 185 10.70 7.30 3.77
C ILE A 185 10.63 8.67 3.12
N SER A 186 9.99 8.74 1.98
CA SER A 186 9.78 9.92 1.16
C SER A 186 8.38 9.90 0.58
N ALA A 187 7.98 10.99 -0.06
CA ALA A 187 6.69 11.06 -0.73
C ALA A 187 6.92 11.32 -2.21
N HIS A 188 6.67 10.29 -3.03
CA HIS A 188 6.73 10.45 -4.48
C HIS A 188 5.60 11.40 -4.95
N VAL A 189 5.99 12.61 -5.36
CA VAL A 189 5.08 13.60 -5.93
C VAL A 189 5.03 13.42 -7.45
N SER A 190 3.88 12.98 -7.95
CA SER A 190 3.63 12.80 -9.38
C SER A 190 3.63 14.14 -10.11
N LYS A 191 2.91 15.12 -9.54
CA LYS A 191 2.74 16.44 -10.12
C LYS A 191 2.20 17.42 -9.08
N VAL A 192 2.63 18.67 -9.21
CA VAL A 192 2.06 19.82 -8.50
C VAL A 192 1.20 20.60 -9.49
N PHE A 193 -0.01 20.98 -9.07
CA PHE A 193 -0.89 21.91 -9.79
C PHE A 193 -1.15 23.12 -8.89
N SER A 194 -1.42 24.27 -9.48
CA SER A 194 -1.92 25.39 -8.69
C SER A 194 -3.41 25.20 -8.38
N LEU A 195 -3.94 25.95 -7.42
CA LEU A 195 -5.36 25.92 -7.09
C LEU A 195 -6.24 26.31 -8.30
N GLU A 196 -5.76 27.20 -9.18
CA GLU A 196 -6.46 27.60 -10.40
C GLU A 196 -6.59 26.45 -11.43
N ASP A 197 -5.65 25.50 -11.43
CA ASP A 197 -5.58 24.35 -12.34
C ASP A 197 -6.25 23.08 -11.77
N LEU A 198 -7.20 23.23 -10.84
CA LEU A 198 -7.82 22.09 -10.15
C LEU A 198 -8.53 21.10 -11.09
N GLU A 199 -9.17 21.60 -12.15
CA GLU A 199 -9.85 20.74 -13.14
C GLU A 199 -8.84 19.84 -13.88
N ASP A 200 -7.68 20.38 -14.24
CA ASP A 200 -6.59 19.65 -14.88
C ASP A 200 -6.00 18.59 -13.95
N ALA A 201 -5.87 18.90 -12.65
CA ALA A 201 -5.43 17.95 -11.63
C ALA A 201 -6.39 16.75 -11.54
N VAL A 202 -7.70 17.01 -11.53
CA VAL A 202 -8.73 15.95 -11.51
C VAL A 202 -8.68 15.13 -12.80
N GLU A 203 -8.53 15.77 -13.97
CA GLU A 203 -8.44 15.07 -15.25
C GLU A 203 -7.19 14.19 -15.34
N PHE A 204 -6.06 14.67 -14.81
CA PHE A 204 -4.80 13.92 -14.72
C PHE A 204 -4.95 12.62 -13.93
N ILE A 205 -5.63 12.68 -12.77
CA ILE A 205 -5.95 11.50 -11.95
C ILE A 205 -6.92 10.57 -12.70
N LYS A 206 -8.00 11.10 -13.28
CA LYS A 206 -8.99 10.31 -14.03
C LYS A 206 -8.39 9.56 -15.22
N LYS A 207 -7.39 10.16 -15.89
CA LYS A 207 -6.63 9.54 -16.99
C LYS A 207 -5.59 8.52 -16.50
N LYS A 208 -5.55 8.20 -15.20
CA LYS A 208 -4.59 7.29 -14.56
C LYS A 208 -3.12 7.65 -14.85
N LYS A 209 -2.83 8.94 -14.99
CA LYS A 209 -1.46 9.43 -15.20
C LYS A 209 -0.70 9.66 -13.89
N CYS A 210 -1.40 9.63 -12.76
CA CYS A 210 -0.83 9.82 -11.44
C CYS A 210 -0.06 8.58 -10.97
N THR A 211 1.21 8.79 -10.67
CA THR A 211 2.11 7.86 -9.99
C THR A 211 2.51 8.51 -8.67
N GLY A 212 1.97 8.07 -7.54
CA GLY A 212 2.20 8.65 -6.22
C GLY A 212 1.12 9.66 -5.80
N LYS A 213 1.54 10.89 -5.45
CA LYS A 213 0.67 11.97 -4.96
C LYS A 213 0.57 13.12 -5.95
N VAL A 214 -0.62 13.73 -6.03
CA VAL A 214 -0.82 15.03 -6.67
C VAL A 214 -0.95 16.07 -5.57
N LEU A 215 -0.17 17.15 -5.67
CA LEU A 215 -0.24 18.27 -4.72
C LEU A 215 -0.95 19.46 -5.38
N ILE A 216 -1.74 20.17 -4.58
CA ILE A 216 -2.34 21.45 -4.97
C ILE A 216 -1.63 22.53 -4.18
N GLU A 217 -0.97 23.44 -4.89
CA GLU A 217 -0.35 24.62 -4.31
C GLU A 217 -1.43 25.67 -4.05
N VAL A 218 -1.58 26.05 -2.78
CA VAL A 218 -2.48 27.11 -2.34
C VAL A 218 -1.60 28.31 -2.02
N LYS A 219 -1.81 29.43 -2.72
CA LYS A 219 -1.15 30.69 -2.38
C LYS A 219 -1.75 31.18 -1.06
N GLU A 220 -0.90 31.46 -0.08
CA GLU A 220 -1.30 32.28 1.05
C GLU A 220 -1.30 33.74 0.57
N ASP A 221 -2.44 34.42 0.64
CA ASP A 221 -2.47 35.86 0.45
C ASP A 221 -1.78 36.49 1.66
N ASP A 222 -0.57 37.03 1.48
CA ASP A 222 0.16 37.84 2.46
C ASP A 222 -0.55 39.20 2.73
N THR A 223 -1.84 39.17 3.10
CA THR A 223 -2.59 40.36 3.50
C THR A 223 -2.85 40.34 4.99
N ASP A 224 -1.79 40.37 5.79
CA ASP A 224 -1.87 40.69 7.22
C ASP A 224 -0.53 41.27 7.71
N GLU A 225 -0.08 42.42 7.18
CA GLU A 225 0.87 43.34 7.87
C GLU A 225 1.16 44.63 7.06
N SER A 226 0.20 45.56 6.90
CA SER A 226 0.57 46.95 6.54
C SER A 226 -0.41 48.09 6.87
N ASP A 227 -1.50 47.87 7.62
CA ASP A 227 -2.56 48.90 7.76
C ASP A 227 -2.74 49.45 9.18
N ASN A 228 -1.67 49.60 9.97
CA ASN A 228 -1.81 50.15 11.33
C ASN A 228 -0.71 51.11 11.83
N GLU A 229 -0.05 51.88 10.95
CA GLU A 229 0.80 53.01 11.41
C GLU A 229 0.33 54.42 11.02
N ASP A 230 -0.66 54.63 10.15
CA ASP A 230 -0.95 55.99 9.63
C ASP A 230 -2.24 56.66 10.17
N LYS A 231 -2.67 56.34 11.41
CA LYS A 231 -3.82 57.03 12.06
C LYS A 231 -3.53 57.66 13.43
N ARG A 232 -2.25 57.87 13.79
CA ARG A 232 -1.87 58.65 14.98
C ARG A 232 -1.07 59.93 14.64
N LYS A 233 -1.45 60.66 13.59
CA LYS A 233 -1.12 62.09 13.41
C LYS A 233 -2.27 62.78 12.68
N LYS A 234 -2.83 63.83 13.29
CA LYS A 234 -4.11 64.54 12.99
C LYS A 234 -5.28 63.88 13.73
N ASP A 235 -5.86 64.46 14.78
CA ASP A 235 -6.02 65.86 15.20
C ASP A 235 -5.92 66.03 16.72
#